data_AF-A0AAW2CUN9-F1
#
_entry.id   AF-A0AAW2CUN9-F1
#
_cell.length_a   1.000
_cell.length_b   1.000
_cell.length_c   1.000
_cell.angle_alpha   90.00
_cell.angle_beta   90.00
_cell.angle_gamma   90.00
#
_symmetry.space_group_name_H-M   'P 1'
#
loop_
_entity.id
_entity.type
_entity.pdbx_description
1 polymer ?
#
loop_
_entity_poly.entity_id
_entity_poly.type
_entity_poly.pdbx_seq_one_letter_code
_entity_poly.pdbx_strand_id
1 'polypeptide(L)'
;MGSLKAGQSMYKPQPLPQAVRIKPNTKTKSPPSRTRTRKSKLNLYKRKKQKQKQEDEDEEETNSNNNNNNNNNNNDDNLVTVAVGPTTGDVSGEVAGPLSLLRKLPNNPRPANSNNLNQLAPATRELYAKTAESLKKLLVSELSPWSGDVETMVASANRAFETLDWLQPDYTEFYDAVRAVLSSRAQLSYFETELRTHQNEESGAVSSFQGRLKEAVEALARSEAEYWKAIERVSGLKSRVSEIRKALKNLELESAWEEEVVLADRKREWDQCLESHLAIKKEEKELAEQMEEKQKAIEKIKRLRDEAEAGVQGSIKAVSSLC
;
A
#
# COMPACT_ATOMS: atom_id res chain seq x y z
N MET A 1 -2.90 -46.67 17.45
CA MET A 1 -4.26 -46.10 17.53
C MET A 1 -4.12 -44.69 18.09
N GLY A 2 -4.49 -43.57 17.47
CA GLY A 2 -5.03 -43.24 16.16
C GLY A 2 -4.86 -41.72 16.00
N SER A 3 -4.53 -41.27 14.79
CA SER A 3 -4.28 -39.88 14.40
C SER A 3 -5.55 -39.01 14.47
N LEU A 4 -5.46 -37.82 15.07
CA LEU A 4 -6.51 -36.80 14.99
C LEU A 4 -6.30 -35.93 13.74
N LYS A 5 -7.30 -35.96 12.85
CA LYS A 5 -7.34 -35.24 11.58
C LYS A 5 -8.06 -33.91 11.77
N ALA A 6 -7.44 -32.85 11.28
CA ALA A 6 -8.00 -31.51 11.18
C ALA A 6 -9.11 -31.43 10.11
N GLY A 7 -10.06 -30.53 10.32
CA GLY A 7 -10.86 -29.91 9.27
C GLY A 7 -12.30 -30.40 9.12
N GLN A 8 -13.24 -29.74 9.83
CA GLN A 8 -14.59 -29.53 9.30
C GLN A 8 -15.04 -28.09 9.60
N SER A 9 -15.01 -27.28 8.55
CA SER A 9 -15.64 -25.99 8.44
C SER A 9 -17.16 -26.14 8.55
N MET A 10 -17.74 -25.55 9.59
CA MET A 10 -19.19 -25.42 9.78
C MET A 10 -19.70 -24.15 9.11
N TYR A 11 -19.73 -24.10 7.77
CA TYR A 11 -20.55 -23.12 7.04
C TYR A 11 -20.87 -23.66 5.65
N LYS A 12 -22.05 -24.27 5.49
CA LYS A 12 -22.69 -24.46 4.18
C LYS A 12 -23.57 -23.23 3.92
N PRO A 13 -23.33 -22.43 2.87
CA PRO A 13 -24.28 -21.39 2.48
C PRO A 13 -25.55 -22.04 1.90
N GLN A 14 -26.71 -21.48 2.22
CA GLN A 14 -28.00 -21.85 1.65
C GLN A 14 -28.05 -21.60 0.13
N PRO A 15 -28.74 -22.44 -0.66
CA PRO A 15 -28.95 -22.18 -2.07
C PRO A 15 -29.97 -21.06 -2.28
N LEU A 16 -29.64 -20.14 -3.20
CA LEU A 16 -30.52 -19.07 -3.68
C LEU A 16 -31.77 -19.64 -4.40
N PRO A 17 -32.95 -19.02 -4.27
CA PRO A 17 -34.14 -19.44 -4.99
C PRO A 17 -34.00 -19.17 -6.50
N GLN A 18 -34.39 -20.17 -7.29
CA GLN A 18 -34.37 -20.15 -8.76
C GLN A 18 -35.37 -19.14 -9.32
N ALA A 19 -34.92 -18.36 -10.31
CA ALA A 19 -35.76 -17.45 -11.06
C ALA A 19 -36.86 -18.21 -11.83
N VAL A 20 -38.11 -17.80 -11.63
CA VAL A 20 -39.27 -18.29 -12.38
C VAL A 20 -39.16 -17.83 -13.83
N ARG A 21 -39.05 -18.81 -14.72
CA ARG A 21 -38.96 -18.65 -16.17
C ARG A 21 -40.35 -18.39 -16.75
N ILE A 22 -40.70 -17.13 -16.98
CA ILE A 22 -41.94 -16.75 -17.68
C ILE A 22 -41.71 -16.88 -19.20
N LYS A 23 -42.52 -17.73 -19.85
CA LYS A 23 -42.54 -17.90 -21.31
C LYS A 23 -43.27 -16.72 -21.98
N PRO A 24 -42.81 -16.19 -23.13
CA PRO A 24 -43.58 -15.21 -23.89
C PRO A 24 -44.59 -15.96 -24.76
N ASN A 25 -45.86 -15.60 -24.68
CA ASN A 25 -46.84 -16.01 -25.67
C ASN A 25 -47.48 -14.80 -26.34
N THR A 26 -47.73 -14.97 -27.62
CA THR A 26 -47.84 -13.93 -28.65
C THR A 26 -49.28 -13.48 -28.89
N LYS A 27 -49.43 -12.21 -29.34
CA LYS A 27 -50.47 -11.65 -30.22
C LYS A 27 -51.94 -11.68 -29.74
N THR A 28 -52.59 -10.51 -29.55
CA THR A 28 -53.30 -9.72 -30.58
C THR A 28 -54.28 -8.67 -30.00
N LYS A 29 -54.43 -7.56 -30.76
CA LYS A 29 -55.58 -6.62 -30.89
C LYS A 29 -55.79 -5.50 -29.84
N SER A 30 -55.37 -4.29 -30.24
CA SER A 30 -56.09 -3.01 -29.98
C SER A 30 -57.35 -2.91 -30.89
N PRO A 31 -58.26 -1.90 -30.83
CA PRO A 31 -58.41 -0.66 -30.01
C PRO A 31 -59.89 -0.51 -29.45
N PRO A 32 -60.47 0.62 -28.94
CA PRO A 32 -60.08 2.03 -29.02
C PRO A 32 -60.15 2.92 -27.77
N SER A 33 -59.36 4.00 -27.87
CA SER A 33 -59.61 5.40 -27.51
C SER A 33 -60.77 5.72 -26.56
N ARG A 34 -60.42 6.17 -25.34
CA ARG A 34 -61.29 7.06 -24.56
C ARG A 34 -60.49 8.21 -23.98
N THR A 35 -60.55 9.31 -24.72
CA THR A 35 -60.09 10.64 -24.33
C THR A 35 -60.87 11.10 -23.09
N ARG A 36 -60.17 11.36 -21.98
CA ARG A 36 -60.73 12.17 -20.88
C ARG A 36 -59.77 13.30 -20.57
N THR A 37 -60.03 14.44 -21.18
CA THR A 37 -59.48 15.74 -20.85
C THR A 37 -59.81 16.08 -19.40
N ARG A 38 -58.80 16.14 -18.53
CA ARG A 38 -58.84 16.95 -17.32
C ARG A 38 -57.79 18.04 -17.45
N LYS A 39 -58.24 19.22 -17.87
CA LYS A 39 -57.54 20.48 -17.64
C LYS A 39 -57.80 20.89 -16.19
N SER A 40 -56.76 21.08 -15.39
CA SER A 40 -56.82 21.97 -14.22
C SER A 40 -55.43 22.50 -13.88
N LYS A 41 -55.12 23.65 -14.48
CA LYS A 41 -54.33 24.77 -13.94
C LYS A 41 -53.21 24.40 -12.94
N LEU A 42 -52.08 23.92 -13.45
CA LEU A 42 -50.80 23.98 -12.75
C LEU A 42 -49.89 25.01 -13.42
N ASN A 43 -50.35 26.26 -13.51
CA ASN A 43 -49.57 27.39 -14.05
C ASN A 43 -50.03 28.68 -13.37
N LEU A 44 -49.66 28.83 -12.11
CA LEU A 44 -49.51 30.11 -11.41
C LEU A 44 -48.61 29.77 -10.20
N TYR A 45 -47.61 30.61 -9.90
CA TYR A 45 -46.59 30.46 -8.84
C TYR A 45 -45.18 29.93 -9.19
N LYS A 46 -44.81 29.74 -10.46
CA LYS A 46 -43.37 29.69 -10.85
C LYS A 46 -42.69 31.07 -10.93
N ARG A 47 -43.36 32.16 -10.53
CA ARG A 47 -42.90 33.55 -10.73
C ARG A 47 -42.25 34.22 -9.51
N LYS A 48 -42.00 33.51 -8.40
CA LYS A 48 -41.45 34.14 -7.17
C LYS A 48 -40.10 33.61 -6.66
N LYS A 49 -39.46 32.65 -7.34
CA LYS A 49 -38.10 32.17 -6.98
C LYS A 49 -37.02 32.47 -8.03
N GLN A 50 -37.28 33.42 -8.94
CA GLN A 50 -36.32 33.90 -9.94
C GLN A 50 -35.60 35.19 -9.52
N LYS A 51 -35.70 35.62 -8.25
CA LYS A 51 -35.10 36.86 -7.74
C LYS A 51 -34.09 36.67 -6.60
N GLN A 52 -33.55 35.46 -6.45
CA GLN A 52 -32.53 35.16 -5.45
C GLN A 52 -31.53 34.12 -6.00
N LYS A 53 -31.12 34.34 -7.25
CA LYS A 53 -30.12 33.53 -7.97
C LYS A 53 -29.29 34.41 -8.90
N GLN A 54 -28.91 35.58 -8.37
CA GLN A 54 -28.06 36.57 -9.01
C GLN A 54 -27.21 37.19 -7.90
N GLU A 55 -26.33 36.36 -7.36
CA GLU A 55 -25.19 36.66 -6.49
C GLU A 55 -24.40 35.34 -6.43
N ASP A 56 -23.99 34.87 -7.61
CA ASP A 56 -22.84 34.00 -7.82
C ASP A 56 -22.01 34.73 -8.90
N GLU A 57 -20.69 34.56 -8.85
CA GLU A 57 -19.64 35.18 -9.69
C GLU A 57 -19.08 36.49 -9.12
N ASP A 58 -18.12 36.36 -8.20
CA ASP A 58 -16.74 36.72 -8.52
C ASP A 58 -15.76 36.10 -7.49
N GLU A 59 -14.56 35.79 -8.00
CA GLU A 59 -13.35 35.33 -7.29
C GLU A 59 -13.17 33.81 -7.10
N GLU A 60 -12.91 33.16 -8.25
CA GLU A 60 -11.74 32.28 -8.34
C GLU A 60 -10.50 33.01 -7.80
N GLU A 61 -9.76 32.42 -6.86
CA GLU A 61 -8.30 32.45 -6.89
C GLU A 61 -7.71 31.37 -5.98
N THR A 62 -7.16 30.35 -6.64
CA THR A 62 -6.19 29.43 -6.06
C THR A 62 -4.92 30.20 -5.74
N ASN A 63 -4.63 30.43 -4.46
CA ASN A 63 -3.31 30.89 -4.02
C ASN A 63 -2.61 29.80 -3.19
N SER A 64 -1.92 28.91 -3.92
CA SER A 64 -0.82 28.13 -3.37
C SER A 64 0.44 28.98 -3.43
N ASN A 65 0.90 29.48 -2.29
CA ASN A 65 2.33 29.53 -1.94
C ASN A 65 2.51 30.20 -0.58
N ASN A 66 2.65 29.37 0.46
CA ASN A 66 3.20 29.84 1.71
C ASN A 66 4.72 29.62 1.67
N ASN A 67 5.43 30.73 1.52
CA ASN A 67 6.86 30.83 1.67
C ASN A 67 7.16 30.82 3.17
N ASN A 68 7.88 29.82 3.68
CA ASN A 68 8.76 30.08 4.82
C ASN A 68 10.07 29.31 4.70
N ASN A 69 11.08 30.13 4.49
CA ASN A 69 12.50 29.86 4.43
C ASN A 69 13.00 29.67 5.87
N ASN A 70 13.64 28.54 6.19
CA ASN A 70 14.77 28.58 7.12
C ASN A 70 15.67 27.34 6.96
N ASN A 71 16.69 27.53 6.13
CA ASN A 71 18.10 27.30 6.47
C ASN A 71 18.37 26.46 7.74
N ASN A 72 18.93 25.26 7.58
CA ASN A 72 20.15 24.96 8.33
C ASN A 72 21.06 23.99 7.60
N ASN A 73 22.28 24.49 7.47
CA ASN A 73 23.50 23.86 7.06
C ASN A 73 23.77 22.60 7.90
N ASN A 74 24.13 21.49 7.25
CA ASN A 74 25.12 20.57 7.78
C ASN A 74 25.88 19.97 6.60
N ASN A 75 27.06 20.54 6.38
CA ASN A 75 28.18 19.83 5.79
C ASN A 75 28.37 18.53 6.57
N ASP A 76 28.04 17.40 5.96
CA ASP A 76 28.76 16.17 6.19
C ASP A 76 29.45 15.82 4.88
N ASP A 77 30.53 16.56 4.62
CA ASP A 77 31.70 16.02 3.95
C ASP A 77 32.10 14.76 4.71
N ASN A 78 31.54 13.62 4.31
CA ASN A 78 32.06 12.32 4.70
C ASN A 78 33.32 12.09 3.87
N LEU A 79 34.34 12.88 4.21
CA LEU A 79 35.72 12.67 3.89
C LEU A 79 36.06 11.32 4.52
N VAL A 80 35.95 10.26 3.73
CA VAL A 80 36.51 8.95 4.07
C VAL A 80 38.02 9.19 4.14
N THR A 81 38.45 9.60 5.33
CA THR A 81 39.83 9.66 5.72
C THR A 81 40.24 8.20 5.83
N VAL A 82 40.64 7.61 4.70
CA VAL A 82 41.35 6.34 4.69
C VAL A 82 42.69 6.64 5.35
N ALA A 83 42.71 6.57 6.68
CA ALA A 83 43.91 6.36 7.43
C ALA A 83 44.43 4.98 7.03
N VAL A 84 45.18 4.93 5.92
CA VAL A 84 46.13 3.85 5.66
C VAL A 84 47.22 4.06 6.70
N GLY A 85 46.96 3.59 7.91
CA GLY A 85 48.02 3.28 8.85
C GLY A 85 48.96 2.30 8.14
N PRO A 86 50.29 2.50 8.21
CA PRO A 86 51.22 1.53 7.68
C PRO A 86 51.01 0.23 8.47
N THR A 87 50.32 -0.73 7.89
CA THR A 87 50.37 -2.12 8.34
C THR A 87 51.76 -2.64 7.96
N THR A 88 52.78 -2.21 8.70
CA THR A 88 53.96 -3.04 8.98
C THR A 88 53.50 -4.16 9.90
N GLY A 89 52.67 -5.04 9.34
CA GLY A 89 52.21 -6.28 9.93
C GLY A 89 52.97 -7.39 9.22
N ASP A 90 54.08 -7.76 9.83
CA ASP A 90 54.89 -8.93 9.56
C ASP A 90 54.01 -10.18 9.38
N VAL A 91 53.61 -10.50 8.14
CA VAL A 91 52.96 -11.78 7.81
C VAL A 91 54.07 -12.82 7.62
N SER A 92 54.76 -13.12 8.72
CA SER A 92 55.50 -14.36 8.89
C SER A 92 54.51 -15.48 9.21
N GLY A 93 53.66 -15.78 8.23
CA GLY A 93 52.89 -17.00 8.17
C GLY A 93 53.59 -17.92 7.18
N GLU A 94 54.47 -18.80 7.65
CA GLU A 94 55.12 -19.86 6.87
C GLU A 94 54.07 -20.87 6.36
N VAL A 95 53.26 -20.48 5.38
CA VAL A 95 52.95 -21.43 4.31
C VAL A 95 54.23 -21.47 3.49
N ALA A 96 54.91 -22.61 3.50
CA ALA A 96 56.16 -22.81 2.76
C ALA A 96 55.90 -22.62 1.26
N GLY A 97 55.94 -21.37 0.81
CA GLY A 97 55.70 -21.00 -0.58
C GLY A 97 56.76 -21.61 -1.49
N PRO A 98 56.57 -21.58 -2.81
CA PRO A 98 57.48 -22.20 -3.79
C PRO A 98 58.96 -21.87 -3.58
N LEU A 99 59.26 -20.68 -3.07
CA LEU A 99 60.62 -20.22 -2.79
C LEU A 99 61.33 -21.01 -1.67
N SER A 100 60.58 -21.65 -0.77
CA SER A 100 61.13 -22.53 0.27
C SER A 100 61.76 -23.79 -0.31
N LEU A 101 61.36 -24.17 -1.54
CA LEU A 101 61.91 -25.31 -2.29
C LEU A 101 63.21 -24.95 -3.03
N LEU A 102 63.60 -23.68 -3.07
CA LEU A 102 64.85 -23.26 -3.69
C LEU A 102 66.04 -23.82 -2.89
N ARG A 103 66.93 -24.55 -3.56
CA ARG A 103 68.11 -25.18 -2.97
C ARG A 103 68.97 -24.11 -2.30
N LYS A 104 69.28 -24.28 -1.01
CA LYS A 104 70.16 -23.37 -0.27
C LYS A 104 71.62 -23.57 -0.68
N LEU A 105 72.36 -22.47 -0.87
CA LEU A 105 73.83 -22.52 -0.97
C LEU A 105 74.40 -23.18 0.29
N PRO A 106 75.39 -24.08 0.17
CA PRO A 106 76.04 -24.68 1.33
C PRO A 106 76.81 -23.62 2.13
N ASN A 107 76.40 -23.38 3.37
CA ASN A 107 76.98 -22.36 4.28
C ASN A 107 78.39 -22.68 4.81
N ASN A 108 78.95 -23.84 4.47
CA ASN A 108 80.28 -24.23 4.90
C ASN A 108 81.24 -24.16 3.71
N PRO A 109 82.48 -23.65 3.89
CA PRO A 109 83.55 -23.96 2.95
C PRO A 109 83.63 -25.48 2.88
N ARG A 110 83.29 -26.02 1.72
CA ARG A 110 83.22 -27.46 1.46
C ARG A 110 84.53 -28.07 1.96
N PRO A 111 84.51 -29.10 2.84
CA PRO A 111 85.74 -29.77 3.23
C PRO A 111 86.41 -30.23 1.95
N ALA A 112 87.68 -29.90 1.81
CA ALA A 112 88.50 -30.03 0.61
C ALA A 112 88.70 -31.50 0.21
N ASN A 113 87.63 -32.18 -0.20
CA ASN A 113 87.69 -33.53 -0.69
C ASN A 113 86.80 -33.71 -1.93
N SER A 114 87.45 -34.28 -2.95
CA SER A 114 86.96 -34.72 -4.26
C SER A 114 86.50 -33.63 -5.24
N ASN A 115 87.45 -32.85 -5.75
CA ASN A 115 87.83 -32.84 -7.18
C ASN A 115 88.82 -31.70 -7.38
N ASN A 116 90.09 -32.03 -7.59
CA ASN A 116 91.12 -31.04 -7.80
C ASN A 116 90.92 -30.37 -9.18
N LEU A 117 90.02 -29.38 -9.30
CA LEU A 117 90.01 -28.45 -10.44
C LEU A 117 91.42 -27.87 -10.61
N ASN A 118 92.07 -27.57 -9.48
CA ASN A 118 93.51 -27.43 -9.19
C ASN A 118 94.50 -28.25 -10.07
N GLN A 119 94.11 -29.46 -10.47
CA GLN A 119 94.95 -30.45 -11.14
C GLN A 119 94.48 -30.79 -12.56
N LEU A 120 93.32 -30.28 -12.99
CA LEU A 120 92.85 -30.41 -14.37
C LEU A 120 93.69 -29.55 -15.33
N ALA A 121 93.88 -30.05 -16.56
CA ALA A 121 94.58 -29.33 -17.62
C ALA A 121 93.88 -27.99 -17.91
N PRO A 122 94.62 -26.92 -18.26
CA PRO A 122 94.06 -25.59 -18.51
C PRO A 122 92.90 -25.59 -19.51
N ALA A 123 93.03 -26.34 -20.60
CA ALA A 123 92.00 -26.50 -21.62
C ALA A 123 90.70 -27.12 -21.08
N THR A 124 90.81 -28.00 -20.09
CA THR A 124 89.64 -28.60 -19.45
C THR A 124 88.94 -27.58 -18.55
N ARG A 125 89.67 -26.83 -17.72
CA ARG A 125 89.07 -25.76 -16.89
C ARG A 125 88.31 -24.73 -17.69
N GLU A 126 88.86 -24.31 -18.83
CA GLU A 126 88.21 -23.35 -19.73
C GLU A 126 86.88 -23.90 -20.26
N LEU A 127 86.83 -25.21 -20.56
CA LEU A 127 85.62 -25.90 -21.00
C LEU A 127 84.55 -25.95 -19.90
N TYR A 128 84.93 -26.24 -18.65
CA TYR A 128 84.04 -26.21 -17.50
C TYR A 128 83.48 -24.79 -17.24
N ALA A 129 84.34 -23.76 -17.28
CA ALA A 129 83.95 -22.37 -17.10
C ALA A 129 82.97 -21.90 -18.19
N LYS A 130 83.25 -22.24 -19.46
CA LYS A 130 82.36 -21.92 -20.58
C LYS A 130 81.01 -22.62 -20.46
N THR A 131 81.01 -23.88 -20.00
CA THR A 131 79.78 -24.65 -19.75
C THR A 131 78.95 -24.01 -18.64
N ALA A 132 79.59 -23.56 -17.55
CA ALA A 132 78.93 -22.84 -16.46
C ALA A 132 78.31 -21.52 -16.93
N GLU A 133 79.02 -20.73 -17.75
CA GLU A 133 78.45 -19.51 -18.34
C GLU A 133 77.27 -19.78 -19.28
N SER A 134 77.36 -20.84 -20.10
CA SER A 134 76.25 -21.26 -20.96
C SER A 134 75.02 -21.66 -20.16
N LEU A 135 75.19 -22.36 -19.03
CA LEU A 135 74.09 -22.72 -18.13
C LEU A 135 73.47 -21.49 -17.45
N LYS A 136 74.28 -20.52 -17.00
CA LYS A 136 73.78 -19.25 -16.45
C LYS A 136 72.91 -18.51 -17.47
N LYS A 137 73.39 -18.42 -18.72
CA LYS A 137 72.62 -17.79 -19.83
C LYS A 137 71.34 -18.56 -20.14
N LEU A 138 71.40 -19.89 -20.19
CA LEU A 138 70.24 -20.73 -20.45
C LEU A 138 69.16 -20.52 -19.39
N LEU A 139 69.53 -20.55 -18.10
CA LEU A 139 68.59 -20.32 -17.02
C LEU A 139 67.96 -18.92 -17.09
N VAL A 140 68.73 -17.88 -17.40
CA VAL A 140 68.17 -16.53 -17.61
C VAL A 140 67.18 -16.51 -18.77
N SER A 141 67.48 -17.20 -19.87
CA SER A 141 66.56 -17.31 -21.01
C SER A 141 65.29 -18.09 -20.68
N GLU A 142 65.35 -19.09 -19.80
CA GLU A 142 64.16 -19.78 -19.32
C GLU A 142 63.33 -18.89 -18.38
N LEU A 143 63.96 -18.22 -17.41
CA LEU A 143 63.23 -17.45 -16.39
C LEU A 143 62.65 -16.12 -16.89
N SER A 144 63.17 -15.56 -18.00
CA SER A 144 62.83 -14.21 -18.47
C SER A 144 61.43 -14.10 -19.13
N PRO A 145 61.08 -14.90 -20.15
CA PRO A 145 59.75 -14.86 -20.78
C PRO A 145 58.71 -15.74 -20.09
N TRP A 146 59.00 -16.28 -18.90
CA TRP A 146 58.21 -17.36 -18.29
C TRP A 146 56.77 -16.95 -18.01
N SER A 147 55.83 -17.76 -18.52
CA SER A 147 54.38 -17.65 -18.32
C SER A 147 53.80 -18.76 -17.43
N GLY A 148 54.66 -19.66 -16.94
CA GLY A 148 54.28 -20.73 -16.00
C GLY A 148 54.26 -20.27 -14.54
N ASP A 149 53.94 -21.20 -13.65
CA ASP A 149 53.91 -20.95 -12.21
C ASP A 149 55.33 -20.77 -11.62
N VAL A 150 55.39 -20.23 -10.40
CA VAL A 150 56.67 -20.01 -9.70
C VAL A 150 57.31 -21.34 -9.27
N GLU A 151 56.50 -22.38 -9.04
CA GLU A 151 56.98 -23.73 -8.68
C GLU A 151 57.86 -24.34 -9.78
N THR A 152 57.43 -24.24 -11.04
CA THR A 152 58.20 -24.71 -12.20
C THR A 152 59.46 -23.87 -12.42
N MET A 153 59.41 -22.56 -12.17
CA MET A 153 60.61 -21.71 -12.22
C MET A 153 61.64 -22.12 -11.15
N VAL A 154 61.20 -22.43 -9.94
CA VAL A 154 62.06 -22.92 -8.85
C VAL A 154 62.66 -24.29 -9.22
N ALA A 155 61.89 -25.18 -9.83
CA ALA A 155 62.38 -26.47 -10.30
C ALA A 155 63.49 -26.33 -11.36
N SER A 156 63.31 -25.44 -12.35
CA SER A 156 64.35 -25.14 -13.36
C SER A 156 65.61 -24.54 -12.72
N ALA A 157 65.46 -23.59 -11.80
CA ALA A 157 66.57 -23.01 -11.07
C ALA A 157 67.36 -24.06 -10.28
N ASN A 158 66.67 -24.95 -9.55
CA ASN A 158 67.29 -26.03 -8.79
C ASN A 158 68.11 -26.98 -9.68
N ARG A 159 67.59 -27.33 -10.86
CA ARG A 159 68.29 -28.19 -11.83
C ARG A 159 69.56 -27.53 -12.35
N ALA A 160 69.51 -26.22 -12.61
CA ALA A 160 70.68 -25.45 -13.04
C ALA A 160 71.73 -25.35 -11.92
N PHE A 161 71.32 -25.07 -10.68
CA PHE A 161 72.23 -25.01 -9.53
C PHE A 161 72.88 -26.34 -9.20
N GLU A 162 72.16 -27.45 -9.35
CA GLU A 162 72.75 -28.78 -9.18
C GLU A 162 73.88 -29.05 -10.19
N THR A 163 73.70 -28.60 -11.43
CA THR A 163 74.73 -28.72 -12.45
C THR A 163 75.92 -27.80 -12.15
N LEU A 164 75.67 -26.59 -11.63
CA LEU A 164 76.72 -25.65 -11.22
C LEU A 164 77.51 -26.16 -10.00
N ASP A 165 76.87 -26.79 -9.01
CA ASP A 165 77.54 -27.42 -7.85
C ASP A 165 78.57 -28.48 -8.25
N TRP A 166 78.30 -29.18 -9.35
CA TRP A 166 79.20 -30.17 -9.94
C TRP A 166 80.37 -29.51 -10.69
N LEU A 167 80.11 -28.43 -11.44
CA LEU A 167 81.11 -27.67 -12.18
C LEU A 167 82.02 -26.81 -11.28
N GLN A 168 81.61 -26.55 -10.03
CA GLN A 168 82.29 -25.72 -9.03
C GLN A 168 82.70 -24.29 -9.48
N PRO A 169 81.91 -23.53 -10.27
CA PRO A 169 82.18 -22.12 -10.48
C PRO A 169 81.76 -21.32 -9.23
N ASP A 170 82.28 -20.11 -9.06
CA ASP A 170 81.61 -19.14 -8.19
C ASP A 170 80.33 -18.65 -8.89
N TYR A 171 79.19 -18.86 -8.24
CA TYR A 171 77.88 -18.46 -8.73
C TYR A 171 77.03 -17.77 -7.66
N THR A 172 77.64 -17.29 -6.58
CA THR A 172 76.93 -16.68 -5.44
C THR A 172 76.06 -15.50 -5.86
N GLU A 173 76.62 -14.53 -6.57
CA GLU A 173 75.88 -13.37 -7.09
C GLU A 173 74.77 -13.79 -8.07
N PHE A 174 75.01 -14.83 -8.87
CA PHE A 174 74.03 -15.35 -9.82
C PHE A 174 72.86 -16.04 -9.10
N TYR A 175 73.15 -16.80 -8.05
CA TYR A 175 72.15 -17.41 -7.19
C TYR A 175 71.27 -16.36 -6.53
N ASP A 176 71.87 -15.31 -5.96
CA ASP A 176 71.12 -14.22 -5.32
C ASP A 176 70.23 -13.47 -6.32
N ALA A 177 70.73 -13.25 -7.55
CA ALA A 177 69.93 -12.65 -8.62
C ALA A 177 68.73 -13.52 -9.03
N VAL A 178 68.94 -14.84 -9.21
CA VAL A 178 67.84 -15.78 -9.54
C VAL A 178 66.84 -15.85 -8.39
N ARG A 179 67.31 -15.90 -7.14
CA ARG A 179 66.45 -15.88 -5.95
C ARG A 179 65.61 -14.61 -5.90
N ALA A 180 66.20 -13.44 -6.20
CA ALA A 180 65.47 -12.19 -6.26
C ALA A 180 64.38 -12.20 -7.36
N VAL A 181 64.70 -12.71 -8.55
CA VAL A 181 63.72 -12.85 -9.66
C VAL A 181 62.56 -13.75 -9.24
N LEU A 182 62.84 -14.92 -8.66
CA LEU A 182 61.81 -15.84 -8.19
C LEU A 182 60.95 -15.21 -7.08
N SER A 183 61.57 -14.48 -6.13
CA SER A 183 60.85 -13.73 -5.10
C SER A 183 59.87 -12.72 -5.69
N SER A 184 60.35 -11.89 -6.62
CA SER A 184 59.50 -10.89 -7.28
C SER A 184 58.37 -11.54 -8.08
N ARG A 185 58.61 -12.68 -8.72
CA ARG A 185 57.57 -13.44 -9.44
C ARG A 185 56.53 -14.03 -8.50
N ALA A 186 56.93 -14.54 -7.33
CA ALA A 186 56.00 -15.03 -6.31
C ALA A 186 55.09 -13.90 -5.80
N GLN A 187 55.65 -12.73 -5.52
CA GLN A 187 54.88 -11.56 -5.10
C GLN A 187 53.91 -11.10 -6.19
N LEU A 188 54.36 -11.04 -7.44
CA LEU A 188 53.52 -10.66 -8.57
C LEU A 188 52.35 -11.63 -8.75
N SER A 189 52.60 -12.94 -8.66
CA SER A 189 51.54 -13.96 -8.73
C SER A 189 50.53 -13.80 -7.58
N TYR A 190 50.99 -13.56 -6.35
CA TYR A 190 50.13 -13.28 -5.21
C TYR A 190 49.22 -12.07 -5.48
N PHE A 191 49.79 -10.93 -5.87
CA PHE A 191 49.02 -9.71 -6.14
C PHE A 191 48.04 -9.88 -7.31
N GLU A 192 48.39 -10.64 -8.35
CA GLU A 192 47.45 -10.94 -9.45
C GLU A 192 46.25 -11.77 -8.98
N THR A 193 46.46 -12.74 -8.09
CA THR A 193 45.36 -13.55 -7.54
C THR A 193 44.47 -12.74 -6.61
N GLU A 194 45.06 -11.89 -5.77
CA GLU A 194 44.34 -10.99 -4.88
C GLU A 194 43.52 -9.96 -5.67
N LEU A 195 44.13 -9.34 -6.70
CA LEU A 195 43.45 -8.42 -7.61
C LEU A 195 42.25 -9.09 -8.30
N ARG A 196 42.44 -10.30 -8.84
CA ARG A 196 41.34 -11.04 -9.49
C ARG A 196 40.22 -11.38 -8.50
N THR A 197 40.57 -11.71 -7.26
CA THR A 197 39.58 -12.01 -6.21
C THR A 197 38.76 -10.77 -5.90
N HIS A 198 39.39 -9.63 -5.67
CA HIS A 198 38.69 -8.36 -5.43
C HIS A 198 37.83 -7.91 -6.62
N GLN A 199 38.30 -8.08 -7.86
CA GLN A 199 37.50 -7.77 -9.05
C GLN A 199 36.23 -8.63 -9.13
N ASN A 200 36.33 -9.92 -8.78
CA ASN A 200 35.18 -10.81 -8.76
C ASN A 200 34.19 -10.45 -7.64
N GLU A 201 34.69 -10.12 -6.45
CA GLU A 201 33.88 -9.66 -5.32
C GLU A 201 33.16 -8.35 -5.63
N GLU A 202 33.87 -7.38 -6.21
CA GLU A 202 33.31 -6.10 -6.65
C GLU A 202 32.22 -6.31 -7.71
N SER A 203 32.49 -7.13 -8.72
CA SER A 203 31.50 -7.45 -9.76
C SER A 203 30.23 -8.10 -9.18
N GLY A 204 30.39 -9.00 -8.21
CA GLY A 204 29.29 -9.61 -7.47
C GLY A 204 28.49 -8.59 -6.64
N ALA A 205 29.19 -7.70 -5.94
CA ALA A 205 28.58 -6.65 -5.12
C ALA A 205 27.80 -5.64 -5.98
N VAL A 206 28.36 -5.21 -7.11
CA VAL A 206 27.71 -4.32 -8.08
C VAL A 206 26.44 -4.96 -8.64
N SER A 207 26.51 -6.22 -9.04
CA SER A 207 25.35 -6.97 -9.56
C SER A 207 24.24 -7.10 -8.52
N SER A 208 24.60 -7.41 -7.27
CA SER A 208 23.67 -7.47 -6.14
C SER A 208 23.02 -6.13 -5.83
N PHE A 209 23.81 -5.04 -5.82
CA PHE A 209 23.29 -3.69 -5.64
C PHE A 209 22.33 -3.29 -6.76
N GLN A 210 22.69 -3.57 -8.02
CA GLN A 210 21.83 -3.28 -9.17
C GLN A 210 20.49 -4.03 -9.09
N GLY A 211 20.50 -5.29 -8.65
CA GLY A 211 19.28 -6.06 -8.40
C GLY A 211 18.38 -5.41 -7.34
N ARG A 212 18.96 -5.05 -6.19
CA ARG A 212 18.21 -4.36 -5.12
C ARG A 212 17.68 -2.99 -5.54
N LEU A 213 18.47 -2.23 -6.30
CA LEU A 213 18.06 -0.93 -6.82
C LEU A 213 16.85 -1.08 -7.75
N LYS A 214 16.88 -2.06 -8.66
CA LYS A 214 15.76 -2.33 -9.56
C LYS A 214 14.49 -2.70 -8.79
N GLU A 215 14.60 -3.60 -7.81
CA GLU A 215 13.46 -4.00 -6.98
C GLU A 215 12.85 -2.82 -6.21
N ALA A 216 13.70 -1.96 -5.62
CA ALA A 216 13.28 -0.77 -4.90
C ALA A 216 12.54 0.23 -5.82
N VAL A 217 13.04 0.45 -7.04
CA VAL A 217 12.40 1.32 -8.03
C VAL A 217 11.03 0.76 -8.44
N GLU A 218 10.92 -0.54 -8.68
CA GLU A 218 9.63 -1.15 -9.01
C GLU A 218 8.64 -1.10 -7.84
N ALA A 219 9.12 -1.27 -6.60
CA ALA A 219 8.30 -1.13 -5.40
C ALA A 219 7.79 0.30 -5.23
N LEU A 220 8.64 1.29 -5.47
CA LEU A 220 8.27 2.70 -5.47
C LEU A 220 7.15 2.96 -6.48
N ALA A 221 7.33 2.55 -7.74
CA ALA A 221 6.33 2.74 -8.80
C ALA A 221 4.97 2.09 -8.47
N ARG A 222 4.97 0.89 -7.86
CA ARG A 222 3.75 0.23 -7.39
C ARG A 222 3.05 1.04 -6.29
N SER A 223 3.82 1.50 -5.31
CA SER A 223 3.29 2.30 -4.19
C SER A 223 2.71 3.63 -4.66
N GLU A 224 3.35 4.29 -5.62
CA GLU A 224 2.88 5.54 -6.21
C GLU A 224 1.56 5.33 -6.97
N ALA A 225 1.47 4.25 -7.76
CA ALA A 225 0.23 3.90 -8.45
C ALA A 225 -0.93 3.60 -7.49
N GLU A 226 -0.66 2.93 -6.36
CA GLU A 226 -1.66 2.69 -5.33
C GLU A 226 -2.10 3.96 -4.62
N TYR A 227 -1.16 4.87 -4.35
CA TYR A 227 -1.45 6.19 -3.77
C TYR A 227 -2.38 7.01 -4.66
N TRP A 228 -2.13 7.08 -5.97
CA TRP A 228 -3.01 7.79 -6.91
C TRP A 228 -4.41 7.18 -6.98
N LYS A 229 -4.53 5.84 -6.97
CA LYS A 229 -5.83 5.15 -6.88
C LYS A 229 -6.55 5.48 -5.57
N ALA A 230 -5.83 5.62 -4.46
CA ALA A 230 -6.43 6.01 -3.19
C ALA A 230 -6.98 7.45 -3.24
N ILE A 231 -6.24 8.39 -3.84
CA ILE A 231 -6.71 9.77 -4.06
C ILE A 231 -8.02 9.78 -4.85
N GLU A 232 -8.09 9.03 -5.95
CA GLU A 232 -9.30 8.95 -6.78
C GLU A 232 -10.50 8.38 -6.02
N ARG A 233 -10.29 7.36 -5.18
CA ARG A 233 -11.35 6.81 -4.32
C ARG A 233 -11.84 7.84 -3.31
N VAL A 234 -10.94 8.59 -2.69
CA VAL A 234 -11.29 9.63 -1.71
C VAL A 234 -12.07 10.76 -2.38
N SER A 235 -11.68 11.20 -3.58
CA SER A 235 -12.43 12.23 -4.31
C SER A 235 -13.82 11.74 -4.70
N GLY A 236 -13.95 10.50 -5.17
CA GLY A 236 -15.24 9.86 -5.45
C GLY A 236 -16.14 9.77 -4.21
N LEU A 237 -15.59 9.39 -3.06
CA LEU A 237 -16.32 9.37 -1.79
C LEU A 237 -16.77 10.77 -1.36
N LYS A 238 -15.90 11.78 -1.50
CA LYS A 238 -16.25 13.17 -1.19
C LYS A 238 -17.43 13.67 -2.03
N SER A 239 -17.46 13.31 -3.32
CA SER A 239 -18.60 13.62 -4.20
C SER A 239 -19.89 12.95 -3.71
N ARG A 240 -19.85 11.64 -3.44
CA ARG A 240 -21.02 10.89 -2.94
C ARG A 240 -21.56 11.43 -1.62
N VAL A 241 -20.66 11.81 -0.69
CA VAL A 241 -21.07 12.44 0.58
C VAL A 241 -21.77 13.78 0.32
N SER A 242 -21.29 14.57 -0.65
CA SER A 242 -21.95 15.82 -1.04
C SER A 242 -23.36 15.58 -1.60
N GLU A 243 -23.52 14.58 -2.46
CA GLU A 243 -24.83 14.19 -3.01
C GLU A 243 -25.80 13.73 -1.92
N ILE A 244 -25.35 12.87 -1.00
CA ILE A 244 -26.16 12.39 0.12
C ILE A 244 -26.59 13.57 1.01
N ARG A 245 -25.68 14.52 1.31
CA ARG A 245 -26.03 15.72 2.09
C ARG A 245 -27.08 16.58 1.39
N LYS A 246 -27.04 16.70 0.06
CA LYS A 246 -28.08 17.42 -0.70
C LYS A 246 -29.43 16.68 -0.64
N ALA A 247 -29.42 15.36 -0.80
CA ALA A 247 -30.62 14.54 -0.70
C ALA A 247 -31.26 14.64 0.70
N LEU A 248 -30.45 14.57 1.76
CA LEU A 248 -30.92 14.71 3.14
C LEU A 248 -31.61 16.06 3.36
N LYS A 249 -30.99 17.17 2.94
CA LYS A 249 -31.59 18.51 3.04
C LYS A 249 -32.93 18.61 2.31
N ASN A 250 -33.06 17.99 1.14
CA ASN A 250 -34.32 18.00 0.38
C ASN A 250 -35.41 17.21 1.12
N LEU A 251 -35.07 16.03 1.66
CA LEU A 251 -36.00 15.22 2.44
C LEU A 251 -36.43 15.92 3.74
N GLU A 252 -35.52 16.62 4.42
CA GLU A 252 -35.85 17.43 5.60
C GLU A 252 -36.85 18.54 5.25
N LEU A 253 -36.65 19.23 4.11
CA LEU A 253 -37.58 20.26 3.64
C LEU A 253 -38.95 19.68 3.24
N GLU A 254 -38.97 18.53 2.57
CA GLU A 254 -40.20 17.85 2.17
C GLU A 254 -40.98 17.37 3.40
N SER A 255 -40.30 16.75 4.37
CA SER A 255 -40.89 16.32 5.63
C SER A 255 -41.48 17.48 6.43
N ALA A 256 -40.76 18.60 6.53
CA ALA A 256 -41.27 19.79 7.25
C ALA A 256 -42.53 20.36 6.58
N TRP A 257 -42.56 20.36 5.24
CA TRP A 257 -43.71 20.82 4.49
C TRP A 257 -44.91 19.88 4.64
N GLU A 258 -44.69 18.56 4.56
CA GLU A 258 -45.74 17.56 4.79
C GLU A 258 -46.32 17.64 6.20
N GLU A 259 -45.46 17.80 7.22
CA GLU A 259 -45.90 17.98 8.61
C GLU A 259 -46.78 19.24 8.75
N GLU A 260 -46.36 20.37 8.19
CA GLU A 260 -47.14 21.60 8.21
C GLU A 260 -48.51 21.44 7.54
N VAL A 261 -48.58 20.76 6.39
CA VAL A 261 -49.83 20.50 5.67
C VAL A 261 -50.76 19.60 6.50
N VAL A 262 -50.25 18.50 7.05
CA VAL A 262 -51.04 17.56 7.85
C VAL A 262 -51.58 18.23 9.11
N LEU A 263 -50.75 19.03 9.80
CA LEU A 263 -51.18 19.78 10.98
C LEU A 263 -52.24 20.83 10.62
N ALA A 264 -52.11 21.52 9.49
CA ALA A 264 -53.09 22.50 9.04
C ALA A 264 -54.45 21.86 8.70
N ASP A 265 -54.45 20.71 8.01
CA ASP A 265 -55.68 19.96 7.72
C ASP A 265 -56.31 19.42 9.00
N ARG A 266 -55.52 18.85 9.92
CA ARG A 266 -56.02 18.34 11.20
C ARG A 266 -56.61 19.45 12.08
N LYS A 267 -55.99 20.63 12.09
CA LYS A 267 -56.52 21.81 12.79
C LYS A 267 -57.86 22.24 12.20
N ARG A 268 -57.99 22.24 10.87
CA ARG A 268 -59.26 22.57 10.20
C ARG A 268 -60.37 21.59 10.57
N GLU A 269 -60.08 20.30 10.59
CA GLU A 269 -61.04 19.27 11.04
C GLU A 269 -61.49 19.49 12.49
N TRP A 270 -60.53 19.82 13.36
CA TRP A 270 -60.81 20.11 14.76
C TRP A 270 -61.72 21.33 14.92
N ASP A 271 -61.40 22.43 14.22
CA ASP A 271 -62.19 23.66 14.26
C ASP A 271 -63.62 23.41 13.74
N GLN A 272 -63.79 22.64 12.66
CA GLN A 272 -65.10 22.26 12.14
C GLN A 272 -65.90 21.40 13.13
N CYS A 273 -65.25 20.45 13.81
CA CYS A 273 -65.88 19.63 14.85
C CYS A 273 -66.33 20.51 16.03
N LEU A 274 -65.50 21.47 16.43
CA LEU A 274 -65.81 22.40 17.51
C LEU A 274 -67.01 23.29 17.17
N GLU A 275 -67.05 23.84 15.95
CA GLU A 275 -68.19 24.63 15.46
C GLU A 275 -69.49 23.81 15.46
N SER A 276 -69.44 22.58 14.95
CA SER A 276 -70.60 21.69 14.94
C SER A 276 -71.08 21.36 16.35
N HIS A 277 -70.17 21.05 17.28
CA HIS A 277 -70.52 20.80 18.67
C HIS A 277 -71.17 22.01 19.35
N LEU A 278 -70.66 23.22 19.09
CA LEU A 278 -71.26 24.45 19.61
C LEU A 278 -72.67 24.71 19.03
N ALA A 279 -72.88 24.41 17.75
CA ALA A 279 -74.19 24.51 17.12
C ALA A 279 -75.19 23.53 17.74
N ILE A 280 -74.82 22.25 17.89
CA ILE A 280 -75.65 21.23 18.54
C ILE A 280 -76.00 21.64 19.97
N LYS A 281 -75.03 22.15 20.73
CA LYS A 281 -75.27 22.60 22.11
C LYS A 281 -76.24 23.79 22.18
N LYS A 282 -76.28 24.63 21.14
CA LYS A 282 -77.27 25.71 21.04
C LYS A 282 -78.67 25.14 20.74
N GLU A 283 -78.77 24.21 19.79
CA GLU A 283 -80.02 23.52 19.46
C GLU A 283 -80.56 22.75 20.67
N GLU A 284 -79.70 22.10 21.45
CA GLU A 284 -80.07 21.40 22.68
C GLU A 284 -80.73 22.34 23.70
N LYS A 285 -80.18 23.54 23.88
CA LYS A 285 -80.77 24.56 24.77
C LYS A 285 -82.13 25.03 24.28
N GLU A 286 -82.24 25.33 22.98
CA GLU A 286 -83.51 25.76 22.38
C GLU A 286 -84.58 24.66 22.50
N LEU A 287 -84.20 23.40 22.27
CA LEU A 287 -85.09 22.27 22.43
C LEU A 287 -85.52 22.09 23.90
N ALA A 288 -84.61 22.29 24.86
CA ALA A 288 -84.95 22.25 26.27
C ALA A 288 -85.98 23.33 26.66
N GLU A 289 -85.81 24.55 26.17
CA GLU A 289 -86.77 25.66 26.37
C GLU A 289 -88.15 25.31 25.76
N GLN A 290 -88.18 24.82 24.52
CA GLN A 290 -89.43 24.39 23.88
C GLN A 290 -90.12 23.23 24.62
N MET A 291 -89.35 22.29 25.16
CA MET A 291 -89.88 21.18 25.95
C MET A 291 -90.47 21.66 27.28
N GLU A 292 -89.84 22.62 27.95
CA GLU A 292 -90.37 23.23 29.17
C GLU A 292 -91.69 23.97 28.90
N GLU A 293 -91.78 24.75 27.81
CA GLU A 293 -93.00 25.43 27.40
C GLU A 293 -94.14 24.46 27.09
N LYS A 294 -93.85 23.39 26.32
CA LYS A 294 -94.84 22.35 26.02
C LYS A 294 -95.29 21.62 27.27
N GLN A 295 -94.39 21.35 28.21
CA GLN A 295 -94.74 20.73 29.48
C GLN A 295 -95.70 21.61 30.30
N LYS A 296 -95.42 22.92 30.40
CA LYS A 296 -96.33 23.90 31.05
C LYS A 296 -97.70 23.93 30.37
N ALA A 297 -97.75 23.88 29.04
CA ALA A 297 -99.01 23.84 28.29
C ALA A 297 -99.81 22.56 28.57
N ILE A 298 -99.14 21.40 28.60
CA ILE A 298 -99.76 20.11 28.96
C ILE A 298 -100.35 20.17 30.37
N GLU A 299 -99.61 20.69 31.35
CA GLU A 299 -100.08 20.83 32.73
C GLU A 299 -101.30 21.75 32.84
N LYS A 300 -101.32 22.86 32.08
CA LYS A 300 -102.49 23.75 32.01
C LYS A 300 -103.71 23.05 31.42
N ILE A 301 -103.54 22.30 30.32
CA ILE A 301 -104.63 21.55 29.69
C ILE A 301 -105.16 20.47 30.64
N LYS A 302 -104.28 19.74 31.34
CA LYS A 302 -104.69 18.76 32.36
C LYS A 302 -105.56 19.42 33.43
N ARG A 303 -105.13 20.56 33.97
CA ARG A 303 -105.90 21.30 34.98
C ARG A 303 -107.29 21.73 34.50
N LEU A 304 -107.37 22.27 33.27
CA LEU A 304 -108.65 22.66 32.66
C LEU A 304 -109.56 21.45 32.39
N ARG A 305 -108.98 20.32 31.97
CA ARG A 305 -109.72 19.06 31.78
C ARG A 305 -110.30 18.58 33.11
N ASP A 306 -109.49 18.56 34.17
CA ASP A 306 -109.93 18.11 35.50
C ASP A 306 -111.04 19.02 36.07
N GLU A 307 -110.95 20.34 35.85
CA GLU A 307 -111.99 21.32 36.21
C GLU A 307 -113.29 21.10 35.42
N ALA A 308 -113.19 20.90 34.10
CA ALA A 308 -114.34 20.61 33.26
C ALA A 308 -114.99 19.26 33.64
N GLU A 309 -114.20 18.22 33.91
CA GLU A 309 -114.66 16.91 34.37
C GLU A 309 -115.40 17.03 35.71
N ALA A 310 -114.86 17.79 36.66
CA ALA A 310 -115.54 18.09 37.93
C ALA A 310 -116.87 18.84 37.71
N GLY A 311 -116.91 19.81 36.79
CA GLY A 311 -118.13 20.54 36.42
C GLY A 311 -119.20 19.65 35.79
N VAL A 312 -118.80 18.72 34.92
CA VAL A 312 -119.69 17.70 34.33
C VAL A 312 -120.22 16.76 35.42
N GLN A 313 -119.36 16.23 36.28
CA GLN A 313 -119.78 15.36 37.39
C GLN A 313 -120.74 16.09 38.36
N GLY A 314 -120.48 17.36 38.67
CA GLY A 314 -121.38 18.20 39.47
C GLY A 314 -122.74 18.37 38.80
N SER A 315 -122.76 18.63 37.49
CA SER A 315 -124.00 18.74 36.70
C SER A 315 -124.77 17.42 36.66
N ILE A 316 -124.08 16.29 36.45
CA ILE A 316 -124.70 14.95 36.49
C ILE A 316 -125.34 14.69 37.86
N LYS A 317 -124.66 15.03 38.97
CA LYS A 317 -125.24 14.90 40.33
C LYS A 317 -126.48 15.78 40.50
N ALA A 318 -126.45 17.02 40.04
CA ALA A 318 -127.60 17.92 40.11
C ALA A 318 -128.81 17.38 39.32
N VAL A 319 -128.60 16.90 38.10
CA VAL A 319 -129.65 16.26 37.30
C VAL A 319 -130.15 14.98 37.96
N SER A 320 -129.24 14.15 38.51
CA SER A 320 -129.61 12.91 39.19
C SER A 320 -130.39 13.14 40.50
N SER A 321 -130.29 14.32 41.10
CA SER A 321 -131.08 14.70 42.29
C SER A 321 -132.49 15.24 41.99
N LEU A 322 -132.79 15.47 40.70
CA LEU A 322 -134.09 15.94 40.21
C LEU A 322 -134.98 14.81 39.68
N CYS A 323 -134.46 13.59 39.60
CA CYS A 323 -135.20 12.35 39.33
C CYS A 323 -135.43 11.59 40.64
#